data_AF-A0A640WAX5-F1
#
_entry.id   AF-A0A640WAX5-F1
#
_cell.length_a   1.000
_cell.length_b   1.000
_cell.length_c   1.000
_cell.angle_alpha   90.00
_cell.angle_beta   90.00
_cell.angle_gamma   90.00
#
_symmetry.space_group_name_H-M   'P 1'
#
loop_
_entity.id
_entity.type
_entity.pdbx_description
1 polymer ?
#
loop_
_entity_poly.entity_id
_entity_poly.type
_entity_poly.pdbx_seq_one_letter_code
_entity_poly.pdbx_strand_id
1 'polypeptide(L)'
;MARFFNEMKANVFVLAENDVIKILKEMNQFSGKINFISLSDIEKIKEMDFSMAIAIERPGIGKDGKYHDMHGNIISAQKIDFLFDGKIPTIGIGDGGNEIGMGKIFHAIPDKRIASITKADEIVIGGVSNWGAYGIIASLSILTGKNYCHNGAMEAKMIKKCVDSGAIDGVTRKREYSIDAIPSKVHESIVNMLYNIVASII
;
A
#
# COMPACT_ATOMS: atom_id res chain seq x y z
N MET A 1 1.38 5.79 -5.91
CA MET A 1 2.37 4.99 -6.68
C MET A 1 1.88 4.62 -8.08
N ALA A 2 0.73 3.95 -8.24
CA ALA A 2 0.23 3.53 -9.56
C ALA A 2 0.21 4.65 -10.63
N ARG A 3 -0.26 5.86 -10.26
CA ARG A 3 -0.23 7.04 -11.14
C ARG A 3 1.18 7.37 -11.65
N PHE A 4 2.17 7.42 -10.76
CA PHE A 4 3.55 7.73 -11.10
C PHE A 4 4.10 6.73 -12.13
N PHE A 5 3.98 5.42 -11.86
CA PHE A 5 4.49 4.40 -12.77
C PHE A 5 3.77 4.42 -14.12
N ASN A 6 2.46 4.68 -14.16
CA ASN A 6 1.73 4.86 -15.41
C ASN A 6 2.23 6.08 -16.19
N GLU A 7 2.51 7.21 -15.54
CA GLU A 7 3.11 8.38 -16.20
C GLU A 7 4.52 8.09 -16.73
N MET A 8 5.27 7.21 -16.08
CA MET A 8 6.54 6.66 -16.57
C MET A 8 6.37 5.60 -17.67
N LYS A 9 5.16 5.45 -18.21
CA LYS A 9 4.80 4.51 -19.28
C LYS A 9 4.96 3.02 -18.91
N ALA A 10 5.02 2.70 -17.61
CA ALA A 10 4.96 1.33 -17.15
C ALA A 10 3.55 0.75 -17.32
N ASN A 11 3.45 -0.55 -17.58
CA ASN A 11 2.19 -1.27 -17.56
C ASN A 11 1.81 -1.61 -16.11
N VAL A 12 0.93 -0.82 -15.51
CA VAL A 12 0.63 -0.90 -14.07
C VAL A 12 -0.57 -1.81 -13.82
N PHE A 13 -0.41 -2.73 -12.87
CA PHE A 13 -1.47 -3.58 -12.34
C PHE A 13 -1.68 -3.29 -10.85
N VAL A 14 -2.93 -3.07 -10.45
CA VAL A 14 -3.34 -2.97 -9.05
C VAL A 14 -4.14 -4.21 -8.71
N LEU A 15 -3.55 -5.03 -7.84
CA LEU A 15 -4.13 -6.27 -7.34
C LEU A 15 -4.75 -6.00 -5.97
N ALA A 16 -6.06 -6.13 -5.83
CA ALA A 16 -6.76 -5.89 -4.57
C ALA A 16 -8.09 -6.68 -4.49
N GLU A 17 -8.72 -6.69 -3.33
CA GLU A 17 -10.07 -7.23 -3.14
C GLU A 17 -11.09 -6.48 -4.01
N ASN A 18 -12.19 -7.16 -4.38
CA ASN A 18 -13.23 -6.61 -5.25
C ASN A 18 -13.79 -5.26 -4.77
N ASP A 19 -14.05 -5.14 -3.47
CA ASP A 19 -14.58 -3.91 -2.88
C ASP A 19 -13.58 -2.76 -2.96
N VAL A 20 -12.29 -3.05 -2.73
CA VAL A 20 -11.20 -2.07 -2.89
C VAL A 20 -11.10 -1.63 -4.35
N ILE A 21 -11.13 -2.57 -5.31
CA ILE A 21 -11.10 -2.25 -6.74
C ILE A 21 -12.27 -1.36 -7.15
N LYS A 22 -13.47 -1.63 -6.63
CA LYS A 22 -14.65 -0.81 -6.91
C LYS A 22 -14.42 0.64 -6.46
N ILE A 23 -13.95 0.83 -5.22
CA ILE A 23 -13.62 2.15 -4.67
C ILE A 23 -12.54 2.83 -5.53
N LEU A 24 -11.45 2.13 -5.84
CA LEU A 24 -10.34 2.68 -6.62
C LEU A 24 -10.77 3.06 -8.04
N LYS A 25 -11.65 2.30 -8.69
CA LYS A 25 -12.21 2.63 -10.00
C LYS A 25 -13.07 3.89 -9.96
N GLU A 26 -13.89 4.07 -8.91
CA GLU A 26 -14.66 5.30 -8.71
C GLU A 26 -13.76 6.52 -8.44
N MET A 27 -12.60 6.30 -7.81
CA MET A 27 -11.60 7.34 -7.54
C MET A 27 -10.67 7.63 -8.71
N ASN A 28 -10.56 6.72 -9.69
CA ASN A 28 -9.62 6.84 -10.78
C ASN A 28 -10.07 7.92 -11.78
N GLN A 29 -9.75 9.17 -11.46
CA GLN A 29 -9.99 10.34 -12.31
C GLN A 29 -8.83 10.62 -13.28
N PHE A 30 -7.85 9.73 -13.37
CA PHE A 30 -6.67 9.92 -14.20
C PHE A 30 -6.87 9.32 -15.59
N SER A 31 -6.33 10.00 -16.62
CA SER A 31 -6.43 9.61 -18.04
C SER A 31 -5.60 8.38 -18.43
N GLY A 32 -4.86 7.79 -17.49
CA GLY A 32 -3.99 6.64 -17.69
C GLY A 32 -4.69 5.29 -17.56
N LYS A 33 -4.17 4.27 -18.25
CA LYS A 33 -4.71 2.91 -18.20
C LYS A 33 -4.08 2.12 -17.05
N ILE A 34 -4.66 2.23 -15.86
CA ILE A 34 -4.34 1.34 -14.74
C ILE A 34 -5.18 0.07 -14.86
N ASN A 35 -4.53 -1.09 -14.82
CA ASN A 35 -5.22 -2.38 -14.89
C ASN A 35 -5.56 -2.85 -13.48
N PHE A 36 -6.85 -2.93 -13.14
CA PHE A 36 -7.29 -3.49 -11.86
C PHE A 36 -7.63 -4.97 -12.02
N ILE A 37 -7.05 -5.83 -11.18
CA ILE A 37 -7.29 -7.28 -11.18
C ILE A 37 -7.70 -7.71 -9.78
N SER A 38 -8.84 -8.39 -9.68
CA SER A 38 -9.32 -8.91 -8.41
C SER A 38 -8.42 -10.03 -7.91
N LEU A 39 -8.12 -10.00 -6.60
CA LEU A 39 -7.44 -11.10 -5.94
C LEU A 39 -8.27 -12.41 -5.89
N SER A 40 -9.56 -12.37 -6.26
CA SER A 40 -10.33 -13.61 -6.51
C SER A 40 -9.81 -14.38 -7.73
N ASP A 41 -9.16 -13.70 -8.67
CA ASP A 41 -8.74 -14.27 -9.96
C ASP A 41 -7.27 -14.73 -9.89
N ILE A 42 -6.92 -15.45 -8.82
CA ILE A 42 -5.52 -15.77 -8.49
C ILE A 42 -4.80 -16.58 -9.57
N GLU A 43 -5.50 -17.47 -10.27
CA GLU A 43 -4.91 -18.26 -11.37
C GLU A 43 -4.51 -17.37 -12.53
N LYS A 44 -5.32 -16.36 -12.87
CA LYS A 44 -4.94 -15.35 -13.86
C LYS A 44 -3.71 -14.57 -13.43
N ILE A 45 -3.58 -14.23 -12.15
CA ILE A 45 -2.40 -13.51 -11.64
C ILE A 45 -1.14 -14.37 -11.77
N LYS A 46 -1.22 -15.69 -11.53
CA LYS A 46 -0.09 -16.61 -11.67
C LYS A 46 0.39 -16.78 -13.11
N GLU A 47 -0.50 -16.62 -14.09
CA GLU A 47 -0.16 -16.67 -15.52
C GLU A 47 0.47 -15.38 -16.04
N MET A 48 0.44 -14.31 -15.25
CA MET A 48 1.03 -13.03 -15.63
C MET A 48 2.51 -12.97 -15.29
N ASP A 49 3.26 -12.31 -16.17
CA ASP A 49 4.66 -11.98 -15.93
C ASP A 49 4.79 -10.54 -15.44
N PHE A 50 5.42 -10.37 -14.27
CA PHE A 50 5.65 -9.08 -13.63
C PHE A 50 7.15 -8.83 -13.57
N SER A 51 7.59 -7.60 -13.85
CA SER A 51 9.00 -7.23 -13.69
C SER A 51 9.34 -6.67 -12.31
N MET A 52 8.32 -6.36 -11.49
CA MET A 52 8.45 -5.84 -10.13
C MET A 52 7.13 -6.03 -9.37
N ALA A 53 7.21 -6.24 -8.06
CA ALA A 53 6.05 -6.23 -7.17
C ALA A 53 6.22 -5.24 -6.00
N ILE A 54 5.14 -4.55 -5.65
CA ILE A 54 5.10 -3.62 -4.51
C ILE A 54 3.88 -3.96 -3.66
N ALA A 55 4.09 -4.28 -2.39
CA ALA A 55 3.04 -4.49 -1.40
C ALA A 55 2.92 -3.25 -0.51
N ILE A 56 1.67 -2.80 -0.28
CA ILE A 56 1.36 -1.70 0.64
C ILE A 56 0.28 -2.20 1.58
N GLU A 57 0.57 -2.28 2.88
CA GLU A 57 -0.39 -2.70 3.91
C GLU A 57 -1.03 -4.07 3.60
N ARG A 58 -0.24 -4.98 2.99
CA ARG A 58 -0.75 -6.27 2.55
C ARG A 58 -0.40 -7.34 3.58
N PRO A 59 -1.37 -8.08 4.17
CA PRO A 59 -1.05 -9.17 5.08
C PRO A 59 -0.11 -10.20 4.45
N GLY A 60 0.95 -10.54 5.17
CA GLY A 60 1.92 -11.57 4.80
C GLY A 60 1.77 -12.83 5.64
N ILE A 61 2.18 -13.97 5.09
CA ILE A 61 2.03 -15.26 5.77
C ILE A 61 2.94 -15.32 7.01
N GLY A 62 2.41 -15.81 8.12
CA GLY A 62 3.14 -16.07 9.37
C GLY A 62 3.82 -17.45 9.38
N LYS A 63 4.59 -17.72 10.44
CA LYS A 63 5.32 -19.00 10.62
C LYS A 63 4.41 -20.24 10.67
N ASP A 64 3.17 -20.06 11.09
CA ASP A 64 2.15 -21.11 11.18
C ASP A 64 1.38 -21.32 9.86
N GLY A 65 1.76 -20.59 8.80
CA GLY A 65 1.09 -20.65 7.51
C GLY A 65 -0.24 -19.89 7.45
N LYS A 66 -0.54 -19.02 8.42
CA LYS A 66 -1.75 -18.19 8.50
C LYS A 66 -1.43 -16.71 8.38
N TYR A 67 -2.46 -15.90 8.13
CA TYR A 67 -2.36 -14.44 8.15
C TYR A 67 -2.97 -13.93 9.44
N HIS A 68 -2.40 -12.89 10.02
CA HIS A 68 -2.85 -12.34 11.30
C HIS A 68 -3.13 -10.85 11.20
N ASP A 69 -4.11 -10.38 11.98
CA ASP A 69 -4.23 -8.96 12.30
C ASP A 69 -3.27 -8.56 13.45
N MET A 70 -3.25 -7.27 13.79
CA MET A 70 -2.40 -6.73 14.87
C MET A 70 -2.76 -7.24 16.27
N HIS A 71 -3.91 -7.89 16.45
CA HIS A 71 -4.31 -8.52 17.71
C HIS A 71 -3.93 -10.01 17.77
N GLY A 72 -3.39 -10.57 16.68
CA GLY A 72 -3.06 -11.99 16.56
C GLY A 72 -4.25 -12.87 16.21
N ASN A 73 -5.36 -12.30 15.74
CA ASN A 73 -6.46 -13.09 15.20
C ASN A 73 -6.10 -13.57 13.81
N ILE A 74 -6.46 -14.82 13.48
CA ILE A 74 -6.33 -15.33 12.12
C ILE A 74 -7.32 -14.60 11.22
N ILE A 75 -6.82 -14.03 10.14
CA ILE A 75 -7.63 -13.37 9.11
C ILE A 75 -7.57 -14.14 7.79
N SER A 76 -8.63 -14.00 7.00
CA SER A 76 -8.66 -14.51 5.64
C SER A 76 -8.01 -13.49 4.70
N ALA A 77 -6.91 -13.86 4.06
CA ALA A 77 -6.26 -13.07 3.03
C ALA A 77 -5.93 -13.95 1.82
N GLN A 78 -6.05 -13.39 0.62
CA GLN A 78 -5.62 -14.06 -0.61
C GLN A 78 -4.10 -14.22 -0.63
N LYS A 79 -3.65 -15.43 -0.98
CA LYS A 79 -2.25 -15.86 -0.92
C LYS A 79 -1.44 -15.32 -2.09
N ILE A 80 -1.03 -14.06 -2.02
CA ILE A 80 -0.22 -13.41 -3.06
C ILE A 80 1.28 -13.30 -2.71
N ASP A 81 1.70 -13.88 -1.59
CA ASP A 81 3.10 -13.95 -1.17
C ASP A 81 4.02 -14.61 -2.21
N PHE A 82 3.47 -15.42 -3.12
CA PHE A 82 4.24 -16.02 -4.22
C PHE A 82 4.84 -14.98 -5.19
N LEU A 83 4.30 -13.76 -5.25
CA LEU A 83 4.89 -12.66 -6.02
C LEU A 83 6.18 -12.12 -5.39
N PHE A 84 6.50 -12.56 -4.16
CA PHE A 84 7.64 -12.16 -3.36
C PHE A 84 8.59 -13.36 -3.13
N ASP A 85 8.67 -14.27 -4.10
CA ASP A 85 9.49 -15.49 -4.04
C ASP A 85 10.97 -15.28 -4.37
N GLY A 86 11.39 -14.04 -4.64
CA GLY A 86 12.76 -13.65 -4.95
C GLY A 86 13.14 -13.72 -6.43
N LYS A 87 12.19 -13.97 -7.34
CA LYS A 87 12.47 -13.98 -8.79
C LYS A 87 12.46 -12.59 -9.43
N ILE A 88 11.81 -11.62 -8.81
CA ILE A 88 11.64 -10.25 -9.33
C ILE A 88 11.92 -9.23 -8.23
N PRO A 89 12.39 -8.01 -8.57
CA PRO A 89 12.54 -6.93 -7.60
C PRO A 89 11.25 -6.66 -6.83
N THR A 90 11.35 -6.59 -5.51
CA THR A 90 10.19 -6.47 -4.61
C THR A 90 10.36 -5.37 -3.56
N ILE A 91 9.29 -4.63 -3.30
CA ILE A 91 9.23 -3.63 -2.22
C ILE A 91 8.04 -3.95 -1.30
N GLY A 92 8.27 -4.05 0.01
CA GLY A 92 7.22 -4.14 1.03
C GLY A 92 7.08 -2.86 1.82
N ILE A 93 5.86 -2.35 1.98
CA ILE A 93 5.54 -1.18 2.79
C ILE A 93 4.55 -1.60 3.87
N GLY A 94 4.92 -1.39 5.13
CA GLY A 94 4.16 -1.81 6.31
C GLY A 94 4.44 -0.91 7.50
N ASP A 95 3.64 -1.06 8.56
CA ASP A 95 3.77 -0.34 9.83
C ASP A 95 3.58 -1.22 11.07
N GLY A 96 3.06 -2.45 10.91
CA GLY A 96 2.73 -3.37 12.01
C GLY A 96 3.67 -4.57 12.19
N GLY A 97 4.26 -5.08 11.11
CA GLY A 97 5.15 -6.25 11.09
C GLY A 97 4.50 -7.56 10.60
N ASN A 98 3.18 -7.56 10.38
CA ASN A 98 2.39 -8.68 9.85
C ASN A 98 2.20 -8.62 8.32
N GLU A 99 2.82 -7.64 7.65
CA GLU A 99 2.67 -7.38 6.23
C GLU A 99 3.75 -8.07 5.37
N ILE A 100 3.46 -8.23 4.09
CA ILE A 100 4.42 -8.69 3.09
C ILE A 100 5.62 -7.74 3.08
N GLY A 101 6.82 -8.32 3.16
CA GLY A 101 8.10 -7.61 3.24
C GLY A 101 8.69 -7.62 4.63
N MET A 102 7.86 -7.61 5.69
CA MET A 102 8.33 -7.52 7.08
C MET A 102 9.13 -8.76 7.54
N GLY A 103 9.07 -9.86 6.78
CA GLY A 103 9.98 -10.99 6.96
C GLY A 103 11.47 -10.61 6.85
N LYS A 104 11.82 -9.52 6.15
CA LYS A 104 13.20 -9.00 6.06
C LYS A 104 13.73 -8.56 7.43
N ILE A 105 12.85 -8.05 8.29
CA ILE A 105 13.16 -7.63 9.67
C ILE A 105 12.43 -8.50 10.72
N PHE A 106 12.13 -9.76 10.39
CA PHE A 106 11.41 -10.67 11.29
C PHE A 106 11.98 -10.67 12.71
N HIS A 107 13.31 -10.58 12.85
CA HIS A 107 13.99 -10.57 14.15
C HIS A 107 13.66 -9.33 15.00
N ALA A 108 13.36 -8.20 14.39
CA ALA A 108 13.05 -6.94 15.05
C ALA A 108 11.56 -6.79 15.44
N ILE A 109 10.64 -7.55 14.82
CA ILE A 109 9.20 -7.47 15.12
C ILE A 109 8.92 -7.99 16.54
N PRO A 110 8.39 -7.20 17.49
CA PRO A 110 8.25 -7.63 18.89
C PRO A 110 7.32 -8.84 19.06
N ASP A 111 6.13 -8.80 18.47
CA ASP A 111 5.16 -9.90 18.55
C ASP A 111 5.39 -10.92 17.42
N LYS A 112 6.06 -12.03 17.76
CA LYS A 112 6.35 -13.09 16.79
C LYS A 112 5.13 -13.89 16.34
N ARG A 113 3.99 -13.74 17.00
CA ARG A 113 2.74 -14.43 16.63
C ARG A 113 2.18 -13.86 15.33
N ILE A 114 2.27 -12.54 15.16
CA ILE A 114 1.74 -11.84 13.98
C ILE A 114 2.78 -11.68 12.88
N ALA A 115 4.06 -11.79 13.22
CA ALA A 115 5.16 -11.48 12.32
C ALA A 115 5.11 -12.28 11.01
N SER A 116 5.01 -11.56 9.89
CA SER A 116 5.09 -12.12 8.55
C SER A 116 6.48 -12.68 8.29
N ILE A 117 6.56 -13.84 7.65
CA ILE A 117 7.81 -14.44 7.18
C ILE A 117 8.12 -14.09 5.72
N THR A 118 7.18 -13.47 5.01
CA THR A 118 7.35 -13.07 3.61
C THR A 118 8.31 -11.89 3.53
N LYS A 119 9.43 -12.09 2.83
CA LYS A 119 10.47 -11.08 2.62
C LYS A 119 10.18 -10.29 1.35
N ALA A 120 10.75 -9.09 1.28
CA ALA A 120 10.90 -8.32 0.05
C ALA A 120 12.36 -7.91 -0.07
N ASP A 121 12.80 -7.57 -1.28
CA ASP A 121 14.18 -7.11 -1.52
C ASP A 121 14.43 -5.80 -0.80
N GLU A 122 13.47 -4.87 -0.81
CA GLU A 122 13.50 -3.65 -0.01
C GLU A 122 12.23 -3.46 0.81
N ILE A 123 12.36 -2.75 1.93
CA ILE A 123 11.24 -2.41 2.79
C ILE A 123 11.22 -0.93 3.14
N VAL A 124 10.01 -0.39 3.30
CA VAL A 124 9.79 0.95 3.86
C VAL A 124 8.84 0.81 5.04
N ILE A 125 9.27 1.24 6.21
CA ILE A 125 8.49 1.20 7.44
C ILE A 125 8.02 2.62 7.74
N GLY A 126 6.70 2.79 7.87
CA GLY A 126 6.07 4.07 8.23
C GLY A 126 5.39 4.01 9.59
N GLY A 127 4.94 5.16 10.09
CA GLY A 127 3.92 5.19 11.15
C GLY A 127 2.50 4.90 10.65
N VAL A 128 2.32 4.99 9.32
CA VAL A 128 1.15 4.56 8.54
C VAL A 128 1.69 4.13 7.17
N SER A 129 1.30 2.97 6.65
CA SER A 129 1.77 2.44 5.36
C SER A 129 1.56 3.40 4.18
N ASN A 130 0.45 4.14 4.16
CA ASN A 130 0.20 5.22 3.20
C ASN A 130 1.33 6.25 3.18
N TRP A 131 1.81 6.68 4.35
CA TRP A 131 2.89 7.67 4.46
C TRP A 131 4.21 7.11 3.94
N GLY A 132 4.51 5.83 4.18
CA GLY A 132 5.65 5.14 3.57
C GLY A 132 5.60 5.19 2.04
N ALA A 133 4.45 4.86 1.45
CA ALA A 133 4.23 4.94 0.01
C ALA A 133 4.36 6.38 -0.53
N TYR A 134 3.89 7.39 0.22
CA TYR A 134 4.03 8.79 -0.16
C TYR A 134 5.48 9.28 -0.06
N GLY A 135 6.25 8.82 0.93
CA GLY A 135 7.69 9.10 1.05
C GLY A 135 8.50 8.58 -0.14
N ILE A 136 8.17 7.38 -0.65
CA ILE A 136 8.76 6.87 -1.89
C ILE A 136 8.43 7.79 -3.07
N ILE A 137 7.17 8.23 -3.18
CA ILE A 137 6.76 9.13 -4.28
C ILE A 137 7.41 10.50 -4.17
N ALA A 138 7.61 11.02 -2.97
CA ALA A 138 8.36 12.26 -2.74
C ALA A 138 9.82 12.10 -3.22
N SER A 139 10.46 10.98 -2.86
CA SER A 139 11.83 10.68 -3.28
C SER A 139 11.95 10.55 -4.81
N LEU A 140 11.02 9.82 -5.44
CA LEU A 140 10.96 9.68 -6.90
C LEU A 140 10.69 11.02 -7.60
N SER A 141 9.90 11.90 -6.97
CA SER A 141 9.63 13.23 -7.51
C SER A 141 10.91 14.08 -7.62
N ILE A 142 11.74 14.05 -6.58
CA ILE A 142 13.03 14.74 -6.56
C ILE A 142 13.95 14.14 -7.63
N LEU A 143 14.07 12.81 -7.70
CA LEU A 143 14.94 12.12 -8.65
C LEU A 143 14.57 12.36 -10.12
N THR A 144 13.29 12.65 -10.39
CA THR A 144 12.77 12.82 -11.75
C THR A 144 12.52 14.28 -12.13
N GLY A 145 12.77 15.22 -11.21
CA GLY A 145 12.59 16.65 -11.46
C GLY A 145 11.14 17.08 -11.66
N LYS A 146 10.16 16.30 -11.20
CA LYS A 146 8.73 16.63 -11.30
C LYS A 146 8.01 16.26 -10.01
N ASN A 147 7.18 17.16 -9.48
CA ASN A 147 6.45 16.90 -8.25
C ASN A 147 5.25 15.97 -8.50
N TYR A 148 5.34 14.72 -8.07
CA TYR A 148 4.27 13.73 -8.16
C TYR A 148 3.47 13.58 -6.86
N CYS A 149 3.83 14.30 -5.80
CA CYS A 149 3.06 14.31 -4.56
C CYS A 149 1.69 14.96 -4.80
N HIS A 150 0.66 14.43 -4.15
CA HIS A 150 -0.58 15.18 -3.95
C HIS A 150 -0.44 16.09 -2.72
N ASN A 151 -1.39 17.00 -2.54
CA ASN A 151 -1.46 17.86 -1.36
C ASN A 151 -2.52 17.36 -0.38
N GLY A 152 -2.58 17.96 0.81
CA GLY A 152 -3.52 17.56 1.86
C GLY A 152 -4.98 17.70 1.43
N ALA A 153 -5.34 18.71 0.63
CA ALA A 153 -6.72 18.84 0.15
C ALA A 153 -7.14 17.66 -0.73
N MET A 154 -6.22 17.12 -1.55
CA MET A 154 -6.47 15.89 -2.30
C MET A 154 -6.51 14.66 -1.39
N GLU A 155 -5.65 14.59 -0.37
CA GLU A 155 -5.65 13.49 0.62
C GLU A 155 -7.01 13.39 1.33
N ALA A 156 -7.52 14.50 1.87
CA ALA A 156 -8.83 14.55 2.51
C ALA A 156 -9.96 14.10 1.57
N LYS A 157 -9.91 14.52 0.29
CA LYS A 157 -10.88 14.08 -0.72
C LYS A 157 -10.80 12.57 -0.97
N MET A 158 -9.60 12.01 -1.05
CA MET A 158 -9.39 10.57 -1.25
C MET A 158 -9.90 9.77 -0.05
N ILE A 159 -9.53 10.16 1.18
CA ILE A 159 -10.01 9.51 2.42
C ILE A 159 -11.55 9.57 2.48
N LYS A 160 -12.12 10.76 2.29
CA LYS A 160 -13.58 10.93 2.31
C LYS A 160 -14.26 10.03 1.28
N LYS A 161 -13.74 9.97 0.05
CA LYS A 161 -14.31 9.16 -1.02
C LYS A 161 -14.20 7.65 -0.71
N CYS A 162 -13.08 7.19 -0.15
CA CYS A 162 -12.95 5.80 0.31
C CYS A 162 -14.04 5.43 1.34
N VAL A 163 -14.20 6.27 2.36
CA VAL A 163 -15.14 6.03 3.47
C VAL A 163 -16.60 6.12 2.98
N ASP A 164 -16.92 7.14 2.17
CA ASP A 164 -18.26 7.29 1.55
C ASP A 164 -18.61 6.09 0.67
N SER A 165 -17.63 5.52 -0.04
CA SER A 165 -17.80 4.33 -0.88
C SER A 165 -17.74 3.01 -0.09
N GLY A 166 -17.60 3.08 1.25
CA GLY A 166 -17.82 1.95 2.16
C GLY A 166 -16.60 1.45 2.93
N ALA A 167 -15.43 2.06 2.75
CA ALA A 167 -14.25 1.72 3.54
C ALA A 167 -14.47 2.00 5.04
N ILE A 168 -13.79 1.25 5.88
CA ILE A 168 -13.76 1.40 7.34
C ILE A 168 -12.32 1.64 7.78
N ASP A 169 -12.17 2.30 8.93
CA ASP A 169 -10.89 2.41 9.61
C ASP A 169 -10.44 1.03 10.11
N GLY A 170 -9.17 0.68 9.86
CA GLY A 170 -8.60 -0.63 10.20
C GLY A 170 -8.51 -0.91 11.70
N VAL A 171 -8.39 0.15 12.51
CA VAL A 171 -8.23 0.08 13.97
C VAL A 171 -9.57 0.24 14.67
N THR A 172 -10.32 1.30 14.37
CA THR A 172 -11.59 1.57 15.08
C THR A 172 -12.76 0.74 14.56
N ARG A 173 -12.61 0.13 13.37
CA ARG A 173 -13.63 -0.65 12.66
C ARG A 173 -14.91 0.14 12.34
N LYS A 174 -14.83 1.47 12.33
CA LYS A 174 -15.94 2.39 12.05
C LYS A 174 -15.79 3.04 10.68
N ARG A 175 -16.91 3.52 10.14
CA ARG A 175 -16.93 4.41 8.96
C ARG A 175 -16.69 5.83 9.42
N GLU A 176 -15.43 6.21 9.53
CA GLU A 176 -14.99 7.54 9.93
C GLU A 176 -13.84 7.99 9.04
N TYR A 177 -13.67 9.31 8.91
CA TYR A 177 -12.65 9.90 8.05
C TYR A 177 -11.28 9.85 8.72
N SER A 178 -10.75 8.65 8.85
CA SER A 178 -9.45 8.32 9.44
C SER A 178 -8.80 7.13 8.73
N ILE A 179 -7.51 6.98 8.97
CA ILE A 179 -6.73 5.77 8.67
C ILE A 179 -5.97 5.45 9.94
N ASP A 180 -5.99 4.20 10.38
CA ASP A 180 -5.35 3.71 11.61
C ASP A 180 -5.69 4.48 12.88
N ALA A 181 -6.97 4.83 13.03
CA ALA A 181 -7.50 5.68 14.10
C ALA A 181 -6.93 7.11 14.13
N ILE A 182 -6.20 7.52 13.09
CA ILE A 182 -5.65 8.86 12.95
C ILE A 182 -6.61 9.72 12.11
N PRO A 183 -7.08 10.87 12.61
CA PRO A 183 -8.02 11.71 11.85
C PRO A 183 -7.41 12.23 10.54
N SER A 184 -8.23 12.31 9.48
CA SER A 184 -7.85 12.84 8.15
C SER A 184 -6.96 14.08 8.20
N LYS A 185 -7.20 15.00 9.14
CA LYS A 185 -6.44 16.25 9.28
C LYS A 185 -4.94 16.05 9.50
N VAL A 186 -4.55 14.96 10.16
CA VAL A 186 -3.13 14.62 10.36
C VAL A 186 -2.52 14.13 9.05
N HIS A 187 -3.21 13.24 8.32
CA HIS A 187 -2.77 12.79 6.99
C HIS A 187 -2.60 13.96 6.02
N GLU A 188 -3.54 14.91 6.02
CA GLU A 188 -3.42 16.15 5.25
C GLU A 188 -2.13 16.91 5.54
N SER A 189 -1.78 17.03 6.82
CA SER A 189 -0.59 17.76 7.28
C SER A 189 0.70 17.05 6.83
N ILE A 190 0.77 15.73 6.95
CA ILE A 190 1.92 14.93 6.51
C ILE A 190 2.10 15.04 4.99
N VAL A 191 1.02 14.91 4.23
CA VAL A 191 1.07 15.01 2.77
C VAL A 191 1.47 16.42 2.31
N ASN A 192 0.94 17.47 2.96
CA ASN A 192 1.37 18.85 2.68
C ASN A 192 2.86 19.06 2.98
N MET A 193 3.38 18.48 4.07
CA MET A 193 4.80 18.55 4.38
C MET A 193 5.64 17.91 3.27
N LEU A 194 5.31 16.68 2.84
CA LEU A 194 6.01 16.01 1.74
C LEU A 194 5.93 16.81 0.44
N TYR A 195 4.73 17.31 0.08
CA TYR A 195 4.53 18.13 -1.11
C TYR A 195 5.43 19.37 -1.11
N ASN A 196 5.49 20.10 0.01
CA ASN A 196 6.28 21.33 0.13
C ASN A 196 7.78 21.05 0.18
N ILE A 197 8.24 19.96 0.80
CA ILE A 197 9.65 19.54 0.75
C ILE A 197 10.08 19.33 -0.70
N VAL A 198 9.31 18.54 -1.45
CA VAL A 198 9.62 18.28 -2.88
C VAL A 198 9.61 19.59 -3.67
N ALA A 199 8.56 20.39 -3.55
CA ALA A 199 8.44 21.68 -4.25
C ALA A 199 9.53 22.71 -3.87
N SER A 200 10.23 22.54 -2.74
CA SER A 200 11.34 23.40 -2.36
C SER A 200 12.68 22.98 -2.98
N ILE A 201 12.77 21.75 -3.50
CA ILE A 201 13.98 21.16 -4.06
C ILE A 201 14.00 21.27 -5.59
N ILE A 202 12.84 21.12 -6.24
CA ILE A 202 12.68 21.15 -7.70
C ILE A 202 11.82 22.33 -8.14
#